data_AF-A0AAV3XAI1-F1
#
_entry.id   AF-A0AAV3XAI1-F1
#
_cell.length_a   1.000
_cell.length_b   1.000
_cell.length_c   1.000
_cell.angle_alpha   90.00
_cell.angle_beta   90.00
_cell.angle_gamma   90.00
#
_symmetry.space_group_name_H-M   'P 1'
#
loop_
_entity.id
_entity.type
_entity.pdbx_description
1 polymer ?
#
loop_
_entity_poly.entity_id
_entity_poly.type
_entity_poly.pdbx_seq_one_letter_code
_entity_poly.pdbx_strand_id
1 'polypeptide(L)'
;MDLEALAKTWALERVEGRGENLAHDIKHIAEAELRAFSAQQWFDEKTLYTRGQGPCKKACHYTMLVWDKTEKVGCYSYRCPELNATDKIVKNAWHLVCFYTPWGNLVGDDPYQT
;
A
#
# COMPACT_ATOMS: atom_id res chain seq x y z
N MET A 1 -3.97 -18.62 -1.48
CA MET A 1 -4.57 -17.35 -1.92
C MET A 1 -3.58 -16.67 -2.83
N ASP A 2 -4.01 -16.25 -4.01
CA ASP A 2 -3.20 -15.49 -4.95
C ASP A 2 -3.40 -14.00 -4.68
N LEU A 3 -2.40 -13.36 -4.07
CA LEU A 3 -2.47 -11.96 -3.67
C LEU A 3 -2.34 -11.00 -4.86
N GLU A 4 -1.64 -11.40 -5.93
CA GLU A 4 -1.52 -10.57 -7.13
C GLU A 4 -2.85 -10.52 -7.89
N ALA A 5 -3.54 -11.67 -8.01
CA ALA A 5 -4.88 -11.71 -8.59
C ALA A 5 -5.89 -10.86 -7.79
N LEU A 6 -5.78 -10.87 -6.45
CA LEU A 6 -6.61 -10.02 -5.59
C LEU A 6 -6.27 -8.53 -5.78
N ALA A 7 -4.98 -8.17 -5.81
CA ALA A 7 -4.52 -6.81 -6.07
C ALA A 7 -4.98 -6.29 -7.44
N LYS A 8 -4.95 -7.15 -8.46
CA LYS A 8 -5.48 -6.85 -9.79
C LYS A 8 -6.97 -6.58 -9.77
N THR A 9 -7.74 -7.42 -9.09
CA THR A 9 -9.20 -7.25 -8.98
C THR A 9 -9.52 -5.93 -8.30
N TRP A 10 -8.82 -5.57 -7.22
CA TRP A 10 -8.96 -4.25 -6.61
C TRP A 10 -8.61 -3.12 -7.58
N ALA A 11 -7.41 -3.16 -8.18
CA ALA A 11 -6.93 -2.08 -9.03
C ALA A 11 -7.87 -1.77 -10.20
N LEU A 12 -8.63 -2.77 -10.67
CA LEU A 12 -9.58 -2.64 -11.78
C LEU A 12 -11.02 -2.34 -11.31
N GLU A 13 -11.47 -2.94 -10.22
CA GLU A 13 -12.89 -2.97 -9.82
C GLU A 13 -13.19 -2.27 -8.48
N ARG A 14 -12.17 -1.77 -7.77
CA ARG A 14 -12.28 -1.08 -6.47
C ARG A 14 -12.97 -1.89 -5.37
N VAL A 15 -12.66 -3.18 -5.26
CA VAL A 15 -13.14 -4.03 -4.17
C VAL A 15 -12.42 -3.66 -2.87
N GLU A 16 -13.14 -3.28 -1.80
CA GLU A 16 -12.55 -2.98 -0.49
C GLU A 16 -11.86 -4.21 0.14
N GLY A 17 -10.73 -3.97 0.83
CA GLY A 17 -9.92 -4.99 1.49
C GLY A 17 -9.17 -4.46 2.72
N ARG A 18 -8.57 -5.35 3.51
CA ARG A 18 -7.73 -5.00 4.68
C ARG A 18 -6.29 -5.46 4.45
N GLY A 19 -5.33 -4.78 5.09
CA GLY A 19 -3.91 -5.12 4.98
C GLY A 19 -3.38 -4.79 3.60
N GLU A 20 -3.58 -3.54 3.17
CA GLU A 20 -3.19 -3.05 1.87
C GLU A 20 -2.26 -1.83 1.98
N ASN A 21 -1.41 -1.65 0.96
CA ASN A 21 -0.78 -0.37 0.68
C ASN A 21 -1.19 0.09 -0.72
N LEU A 22 -1.59 1.35 -0.81
CA LEU A 22 -2.02 1.98 -2.06
C LEU A 22 -1.06 3.11 -2.44
N ALA A 23 -0.80 3.22 -3.73
CA ALA A 23 -0.12 4.39 -4.29
C ALA A 23 -0.79 4.86 -5.57
N HIS A 24 -0.82 6.17 -5.73
CA HIS A 24 -1.29 6.85 -6.92
C HIS A 24 -0.22 7.82 -7.38
N ASP A 25 0.31 7.60 -8.59
CA ASP A 25 1.31 8.50 -9.15
C ASP A 25 0.79 9.18 -10.42
N ILE A 26 0.93 10.50 -10.44
CA ILE A 26 0.56 11.38 -11.54
C ILE A 26 1.73 11.64 -12.49
N LYS A 27 2.95 11.24 -12.10
CA LYS A 27 4.16 11.35 -12.89
C LYS A 27 4.15 10.29 -13.98
N HIS A 28 4.64 10.65 -15.16
CA HIS A 28 4.81 9.75 -16.30
C HIS A 28 6.08 8.90 -16.15
N ILE A 29 6.20 8.19 -15.03
CA ILE A 29 7.33 7.29 -14.72
C ILE A 29 7.08 5.87 -15.24
N ALA A 30 8.14 5.08 -15.37
CA ALA A 30 8.03 3.67 -15.72
C ALA A 30 7.38 2.85 -14.59
N GLU A 31 6.76 1.74 -14.92
CA GLU A 31 6.07 0.88 -13.93
C GLU A 31 7.02 0.36 -12.84
N ALA A 32 8.24 -0.04 -13.21
CA ALA A 32 9.23 -0.50 -12.23
C ALA A 32 9.66 0.63 -11.27
N GLU A 33 9.79 1.86 -11.79
CA GLU A 33 10.12 3.04 -10.99
C GLU A 33 9.00 3.39 -10.02
N LEU A 34 7.73 3.27 -10.44
CA LEU A 34 6.56 3.45 -9.57
C LEU A 34 6.64 2.54 -8.35
N ARG A 35 6.91 1.24 -8.55
CA ARG A 35 6.94 0.25 -7.46
C ARG A 35 8.04 0.57 -6.47
N ALA A 36 9.25 0.84 -6.95
CA ALA A 36 10.39 1.19 -6.10
C ALA A 36 10.16 2.51 -5.34
N PHE A 37 9.68 3.54 -6.04
CA PHE A 37 9.39 4.84 -5.44
C PHE A 37 8.28 4.73 -4.37
N SER A 38 7.20 4.01 -4.66
CA SER A 38 6.09 3.81 -3.71
C SER A 38 6.55 3.06 -2.46
N ALA A 39 7.33 1.99 -2.62
CA ALA A 39 7.89 1.24 -1.50
C ALA A 39 8.79 2.12 -0.62
N GLN A 40 9.62 2.98 -1.22
CA GLN A 40 10.45 3.92 -0.48
C GLN A 40 9.62 4.95 0.29
N GLN A 41 8.63 5.57 -0.36
CA GLN A 41 7.75 6.55 0.29
C GLN A 41 6.97 5.95 1.45
N TRP A 42 6.45 4.72 1.29
CA TRP A 42 5.79 3.99 2.36
C TRP A 42 6.75 3.69 3.51
N PHE A 43 7.99 3.30 3.22
CA PHE A 43 9.00 3.03 4.25
C PHE A 43 9.41 4.30 5.01
N ASP A 44 9.49 5.45 4.33
CA ASP A 44 9.91 6.72 4.95
C ASP A 44 8.90 7.28 5.96
N GLU A 45 7.67 6.75 5.98
CA GLU A 45 6.73 7.01 7.08
C GLU A 45 7.23 6.49 8.43
N LYS A 46 8.32 5.70 8.49
CA LYS A 46 9.03 5.35 9.72
C LYS A 46 9.33 6.57 10.60
N THR A 47 9.56 7.73 9.98
CA THR A 47 9.83 9.00 10.67
C THR A 47 8.63 9.51 11.47
N LEU A 48 7.42 9.05 11.11
CA LEU A 48 6.15 9.36 11.77
C LEU A 48 5.72 8.25 12.74
N TYR A 49 6.46 7.13 12.79
CA TYR A 49 6.14 6.00 13.63
C TYR A 49 6.69 6.21 15.04
N THR A 50 5.85 5.95 16.04
CA THR A 50 6.25 5.89 17.45
C THR A 50 5.56 4.69 18.07
N ARG A 51 6.37 3.80 18.67
CA ARG A 51 5.90 2.56 19.31
C ARG A 51 4.87 2.86 20.40
N GLY A 52 3.85 2.01 20.53
CA GLY A 52 2.85 2.10 21.61
C GLY A 52 1.84 3.26 21.51
N GLN A 53 1.80 4.02 20.39
CA GLN A 53 0.86 5.15 20.23
C GLN A 53 -0.52 4.77 19.66
N GLY A 54 -0.92 3.50 19.69
CA GLY A 54 -2.20 3.02 19.17
C GLY A 54 -2.11 2.58 17.70
N PRO A 55 -3.21 2.61 16.92
CA PRO A 55 -3.17 2.22 15.50
C PRO A 55 -2.10 3.03 14.76
N CYS A 56 -1.63 2.53 13.61
CA CYS A 56 -0.50 3.05 12.84
C CYS A 56 -0.50 4.55 12.46
N LYS A 57 -1.54 5.34 12.81
CA LYS A 57 -1.68 6.78 12.59
C LYS A 57 -1.37 7.18 11.15
N LYS A 58 -0.23 7.83 10.93
CA LYS A 58 0.27 8.30 9.62
C LYS A 58 1.39 7.43 9.05
N ALA A 59 1.67 6.30 9.71
CA ALA A 59 2.73 5.36 9.37
C ALA A 59 2.17 3.98 9.02
N CYS A 60 0.93 3.93 8.53
CA CYS A 60 0.23 2.69 8.21
C CYS A 60 0.88 1.93 7.07
N HIS A 61 1.46 2.64 6.10
CA HIS A 61 2.18 1.94 5.04
C HIS A 61 3.50 1.38 5.56
N TYR A 62 4.24 2.17 6.37
CA TYR A 62 5.47 1.70 7.01
C TYR A 62 5.21 0.47 7.88
N THR A 63 4.27 0.56 8.82
CA THR A 63 3.97 -0.51 9.80
C THR A 63 3.52 -1.80 9.12
N MET A 64 2.76 -1.72 8.02
CA MET A 64 2.41 -2.89 7.21
C MET A 64 3.63 -3.52 6.53
N LEU A 65 4.56 -2.71 5.98
CA LEU A 65 5.78 -3.20 5.32
C LEU A 65 6.70 -3.98 6.25
N VAL A 66 6.76 -3.59 7.51
CA VAL A 66 7.65 -4.19 8.53
C VAL A 66 6.90 -5.10 9.50
N TRP A 67 5.67 -5.48 9.17
CA TRP A 67 4.83 -6.30 10.03
C TRP A 67 5.36 -7.74 10.11
N ASP A 68 5.88 -8.14 11.26
CA ASP A 68 6.63 -9.38 11.48
C ASP A 68 5.84 -10.66 11.18
N LYS A 69 4.53 -10.64 11.43
CA LYS A 69 3.62 -11.76 11.13
C LYS A 69 3.24 -11.85 9.65
N THR A 70 3.62 -10.88 8.81
CA THR A 70 3.32 -10.91 7.38
C THR A 70 4.32 -11.79 6.66
N GLU A 71 3.82 -12.75 5.88
CA GLU A 71 4.68 -13.73 5.19
C GLU A 71 4.76 -13.50 3.69
N LYS A 72 3.72 -12.91 3.10
CA LYS A 72 3.59 -12.76 1.64
C LYS A 72 3.02 -11.41 1.28
N VAL A 73 3.48 -10.90 0.14
CA VAL A 73 2.95 -9.72 -0.53
C VAL A 73 2.66 -10.04 -1.99
N GLY A 74 1.57 -9.51 -2.53
CA GLY A 74 1.26 -9.53 -3.95
C GLY A 74 0.77 -8.15 -4.37
N CYS A 75 1.33 -7.64 -5.46
CA CYS A 75 1.04 -6.29 -5.94
C CYS A 75 0.65 -6.30 -7.41
N TYR A 76 -0.21 -5.37 -7.78
CA TYR A 76 -0.57 -5.12 -9.17
C TYR A 76 -0.61 -3.62 -9.44
N SER A 77 0.00 -3.22 -10.56
CA SER A 77 -0.03 -1.84 -11.05
C SER A 77 -0.88 -1.74 -12.30
N TYR A 78 -1.76 -0.74 -12.35
CA TYR A 78 -2.61 -0.45 -13.48
C TYR A 78 -2.48 1.03 -13.86
N ARG A 79 -2.41 1.29 -15.18
CA ARG A 79 -2.40 2.65 -15.71
C ARG A 79 -3.83 3.09 -15.97
N CYS A 80 -4.42 3.80 -15.02
CA CYS A 80 -5.79 4.31 -15.11
C CYS A 80 -5.87 5.45 -16.14
N PRO A 81 -6.75 5.35 -17.17
CA PRO A 81 -7.03 6.48 -18.07
C PRO A 81 -7.57 7.68 -17.30
N GLU A 82 -8.42 7.43 -16.31
CA GLU A 82 -8.93 8.41 -15.36
C GLU A 82 -8.96 7.78 -13.96
N LEU A 83 -8.23 8.39 -13.03
CA LEU A 83 -8.17 7.98 -11.63
C LEU A 83 -8.88 9.05 -10.78
N ASN A 84 -9.91 8.63 -10.05
CA ASN A 84 -10.58 9.50 -9.09
C ASN A 84 -9.78 9.48 -7.77
N ALA A 85 -8.86 10.41 -7.61
CA ALA A 85 -8.21 10.68 -6.32
C ALA A 85 -9.14 11.59 -5.49
N THR A 86 -9.07 11.52 -4.16
CA THR A 86 -10.03 12.10 -3.20
C THR A 86 -10.65 13.44 -3.59
N ASP A 87 -9.86 14.38 -4.14
CA ASP A 87 -10.33 15.72 -4.53
C ASP A 87 -10.13 16.06 -6.03
N LYS A 88 -9.68 15.11 -6.86
CA LYS A 88 -9.36 15.37 -8.28
C LYS A 88 -9.41 14.12 -9.16
N ILE A 89 -9.89 14.29 -10.38
CA ILE A 89 -9.71 13.30 -11.44
C ILE A 89 -8.35 13.54 -12.09
N VAL A 90 -7.48 12.54 -12.03
CA VAL A 90 -6.17 12.56 -12.69
C VAL A 90 -6.23 11.68 -13.93
N LYS A 91 -5.88 12.24 -15.08
CA LYS A 91 -5.78 11.49 -16.33
C LYS A 91 -4.45 10.77 -16.43
N ASN A 92 -4.46 9.56 -16.99
CA ASN A 92 -3.26 8.73 -17.18
C ASN A 92 -2.43 8.70 -15.89
N ALA A 93 -2.96 8.09 -14.85
CA ALA A 93 -2.29 7.95 -13.56
C ALA A 93 -1.97 6.48 -13.28
N TRP A 94 -0.89 6.23 -12.56
CA TRP A 94 -0.59 4.91 -12.06
C TRP A 94 -1.39 4.66 -10.80
N HIS A 95 -1.98 3.48 -10.69
CA HIS A 95 -2.61 2.95 -9.49
C HIS A 95 -1.90 1.66 -9.12
N LEU A 96 -1.24 1.66 -7.98
CA LEU A 96 -0.55 0.49 -7.42
C LEU A 96 -1.32 0.02 -6.18
N VAL A 97 -1.63 -1.26 -6.16
CA VAL A 97 -2.26 -1.94 -5.03
C VAL A 97 -1.33 -3.07 -4.59
N CYS A 98 -1.08 -3.18 -3.29
CA CYS A 98 -0.34 -4.29 -2.68
C CYS A 98 -1.15 -4.87 -1.53
N PHE A 99 -1.35 -6.19 -1.55
CA PHE A 99 -1.95 -6.95 -0.44
C PHE A 99 -0.92 -7.76 0.32
N TYR A 100 -1.16 -7.90 1.61
CA TYR A 100 -0.29 -8.61 2.54
C TYR A 100 -1.05 -9.74 3.24
N THR A 101 -0.41 -10.89 3.42
CA THR A 101 -0.98 -11.98 4.22
C THR A 101 0.07 -12.70 5.08
N PRO A 102 -0.25 -13.04 6.34
CA PRO A 102 -1.34 -12.49 7.17
C PRO A 102 -1.38 -10.95 7.18
N TRP A 103 -2.56 -10.33 7.34
CA TRP A 103 -2.66 -8.87 7.33
C TRP A 103 -2.13 -8.27 8.63
N GLY A 104 -1.58 -7.06 8.53
CA GLY A 104 -1.02 -6.32 9.65
C GLY A 104 -1.89 -5.15 10.12
N ASN A 105 -1.25 -4.19 10.76
CA ASN A 105 -1.87 -2.97 11.31
C ASN A 105 -3.03 -3.26 12.27
N LEU A 106 -2.88 -4.32 13.05
CA LEU A 106 -3.85 -4.71 14.08
C LEU A 106 -3.84 -3.68 15.21
N VAL A 107 -5.03 -3.20 15.59
CA VAL A 107 -5.17 -2.23 16.68
C VAL A 107 -4.66 -2.84 17.98
N GLY A 108 -3.67 -2.19 18.60
CA GLY A 108 -3.09 -2.61 19.87
C GLY A 108 -1.83 -3.47 19.73
N ASP A 109 -1.48 -3.92 18.52
CA ASP A 109 -0.25 -4.66 18.25
C ASP A 109 0.83 -3.72 17.71
N ASP A 110 2.07 -3.95 18.12
CA ASP A 110 3.25 -3.38 17.47
C ASP A 110 3.60 -4.22 16.22
N PRO A 111 4.14 -3.60 15.15
CA PRO A 111 4.47 -4.29 13.91
C PRO A 111 5.61 -5.30 14.05
N TYR A 112 6.45 -5.21 15.09
CA TYR A 112 7.53 -6.16 15.33
C TYR A 112 8.02 -6.14 16.79
N GLN A 113 8.58 -7.27 17.21
CA GLN A 113 9.33 -7.38 18.46
C GLN A 113 10.74 -6.76 18.30
N THR A 114 11.27 -6.19 19.37
CA THR A 114 12.64 -5.65 19.45
C THR A 114 13.60 -6.64 20.07
#